data_AF-A0A9N7QIT4-F1
#
_entry.id   AF-A0A9N7QIT4-F1
#
_cell.length_a   1.000
_cell.length_b   1.000
_cell.length_c   1.000
_cell.angle_alpha   90.00
_cell.angle_beta   90.00
_cell.angle_gamma   90.00
#
_symmetry.space_group_name_H-M   'P 1'
#
loop_
_entity.id
_entity.type
_entity.pdbx_description
1 polymer ?
#
loop_
_entity_poly.entity_id
_entity_poly.type
_entity_poly.pdbx_seq_one_letter_code
_entity_poly.pdbx_strand_id
1 'polypeptide(L)'
;MTVRAETSVSDDGENPETGRVDGHQVGPTAPLDPQLAEFTDSVAHFGHVSSTEPGDRVDLKALLPDVERTAGTDVGHAAVLTVHHAALQAVLRHGHEELRRRYLDQLLAGKTLAALAITEPEVSSSNPRMLASKATRDADGWVLDATKSCITAAGWAGLLVTVVPFTVDEGTALTAVAVAADSPGVTIAPREDTIGLRSVPVCGIRFDGVRIEPWQILGEIGGGSMSSAKDS
;
A
#
# COMPACT_ATOMS: atom_id res chain seq x y z
N MET A 1 43.46 18.73 54.27
CA MET A 1 43.22 17.28 54.23
C MET A 1 42.76 16.95 52.82
N THR A 2 43.69 16.42 52.03
CA THR A 2 43.61 15.95 50.64
C THR A 2 42.60 14.78 50.54
N VAL A 3 41.99 14.44 49.39
CA VAL A 3 42.54 13.51 48.37
C VAL A 3 41.82 13.67 47.01
N ARG A 4 42.62 13.65 45.93
CA ARG A 4 42.30 13.44 44.50
C ARG A 4 42.39 11.95 44.12
N ALA A 5 41.64 11.52 43.11
CA ALA A 5 41.99 10.53 42.05
C ALA A 5 40.80 10.54 41.05
N GLU A 6 40.86 10.86 39.75
CA GLU A 6 41.64 10.39 38.58
C GLU A 6 41.50 8.90 38.21
N THR A 7 41.38 8.69 36.87
CA THR A 7 41.34 7.46 36.04
C THR A 7 39.97 6.77 35.90
N SER A 8 39.50 6.34 34.73
CA SER A 8 40.04 6.29 33.35
C SER A 8 38.88 6.02 32.39
N VAL A 9 38.92 6.63 31.20
CA VAL A 9 38.11 6.24 30.04
C VAL A 9 38.71 4.96 29.47
N SER A 10 37.91 3.89 29.39
CA SER A 10 38.16 2.76 28.50
C SER A 10 37.22 2.90 27.30
N ASP A 11 37.83 3.24 26.18
CA ASP A 11 37.31 3.18 24.83
C ASP A 11 37.31 1.70 24.40
N ASP A 12 36.18 1.02 24.59
CA ASP A 12 35.91 -0.25 23.93
C ASP A 12 34.86 0.03 22.87
N GLY A 13 35.37 0.28 21.66
CA GLY A 13 34.57 0.46 20.46
C GLY A 13 33.76 -0.79 20.15
N GLU A 14 32.44 -0.64 20.17
CA GLU A 14 31.55 -1.42 19.33
C GLU A 14 30.29 -0.58 19.06
N ASN A 15 30.27 0.01 17.86
CA ASN A 15 29.12 0.71 17.30
C ASN A 15 28.02 -0.33 17.04
N PRO A 16 26.81 -0.25 17.65
CA PRO A 16 25.72 -1.15 17.33
C PRO A 16 25.06 -0.71 16.01
N GLU A 17 25.80 -0.81 14.90
CA GLU A 17 25.24 -0.88 13.55
C GLU A 17 24.72 -2.30 13.31
N THR A 18 23.59 -2.66 13.94
CA THR A 18 22.84 -3.87 13.60
C THR A 18 21.37 -3.52 13.49
N GLY A 19 20.91 -3.32 12.27
CA GLY A 19 19.50 -3.04 11.97
C GLY A 19 19.22 -2.50 10.56
N ARG A 20 20.24 -2.35 9.71
CA ARG A 20 20.04 -2.09 8.28
C ARG A 20 19.71 -3.41 7.61
N VAL A 21 18.42 -3.64 7.37
CA VAL A 21 17.98 -4.66 6.42
C VAL A 21 18.17 -4.07 5.02
N ASP A 22 19.18 -4.60 4.31
CA ASP A 22 19.44 -4.27 2.92
C ASP A 22 18.24 -4.63 2.03
N GLY A 23 18.08 -3.87 0.95
CA GLY A 23 16.92 -3.85 0.07
C GLY A 23 16.38 -5.24 -0.27
N HIS A 24 15.15 -5.51 0.16
CA HIS A 24 14.39 -6.68 -0.26
C HIS A 24 13.96 -6.51 -1.72
N GLN A 25 14.13 -7.57 -2.52
CA GLN A 25 13.55 -7.64 -3.84
C GLN A 25 12.02 -7.77 -3.70
N VAL A 26 11.30 -6.77 -4.21
CA VAL A 26 9.84 -6.77 -4.25
C VAL A 26 9.39 -7.41 -5.55
N GLY A 27 8.67 -8.54 -5.47
CA GLY A 27 8.07 -9.22 -6.61
C GLY A 27 7.15 -10.35 -6.15
N PRO A 28 6.16 -10.77 -6.95
CA PRO A 28 5.13 -11.76 -6.58
C PRO A 28 5.67 -13.17 -6.32
N THR A 29 6.97 -13.40 -6.54
CA THR A 29 7.67 -14.67 -6.33
C THR A 29 8.83 -14.56 -5.35
N ALA A 30 9.09 -13.36 -4.80
CA ALA A 30 10.12 -13.17 -3.78
C ALA A 30 9.66 -13.82 -2.46
N PRO A 31 10.56 -14.43 -1.67
CA PRO A 31 10.21 -14.91 -0.34
C PRO A 31 9.67 -13.76 0.50
N LEU A 32 8.58 -14.02 1.23
CA LEU A 32 7.97 -13.04 2.13
C LEU A 32 9.03 -12.54 3.11
N ASP A 33 9.06 -11.22 3.34
CA ASP A 33 9.87 -10.61 4.40
C ASP A 33 9.64 -11.38 5.72
N PRO A 34 10.67 -11.77 6.49
CA PRO A 34 10.48 -12.51 7.74
C PRO A 34 9.49 -11.85 8.71
N GLN A 35 9.45 -10.50 8.75
CA GLN A 35 8.48 -9.74 9.54
C GLN A 35 7.07 -9.88 8.96
N LEU A 36 6.95 -9.85 7.63
CA LEU A 36 5.68 -10.11 6.95
C LEU A 36 5.20 -11.54 7.19
N ALA A 37 6.08 -12.54 7.13
CA ALA A 37 5.74 -13.94 7.37
C ALA A 37 5.28 -14.16 8.81
N GLU A 38 6.02 -13.64 9.79
CA GLU A 38 5.61 -13.69 11.21
C GLU A 38 4.27 -12.99 11.42
N PHE A 39 4.05 -11.84 10.79
CA PHE A 39 2.77 -11.15 10.81
C PHE A 39 1.66 -11.99 10.17
N THR A 40 1.81 -12.46 8.93
CA THR A 40 0.77 -13.24 8.24
C THR A 40 0.45 -14.58 8.92
N ASP A 41 1.43 -15.20 9.58
CA ASP A 41 1.24 -16.45 10.32
C ASP A 41 0.63 -16.23 11.71
N SER A 42 0.91 -15.09 12.35
CA SER A 42 0.38 -14.75 13.68
C SER A 42 -1.02 -14.12 13.64
N VAL A 43 -1.41 -13.53 12.50
CA VAL A 43 -2.72 -12.90 12.31
C VAL A 43 -3.48 -13.59 11.17
N ALA A 44 -4.29 -14.59 11.50
CA ALA A 44 -5.10 -15.37 10.55
C ALA A 44 -6.32 -14.57 9.99
N HIS A 45 -6.10 -13.35 9.51
CA HIS A 45 -7.11 -12.27 9.53
C HIS A 45 -7.15 -11.43 8.22
N PHE A 46 -6.75 -11.97 7.06
CA PHE A 46 -6.84 -11.23 5.77
C PHE A 46 -8.14 -11.50 4.99
N GLY A 47 -8.97 -12.42 5.48
CA GLY A 47 -10.19 -12.88 4.82
C GLY A 47 -11.48 -12.27 5.37
N HIS A 48 -11.46 -11.09 6.00
CA HIS A 48 -12.67 -10.47 6.57
C HIS A 48 -13.57 -9.90 5.48
N VAL A 49 -14.29 -10.78 4.78
CA VAL A 49 -15.30 -10.43 3.78
C VAL A 49 -16.68 -10.78 4.32
N SER A 50 -17.67 -9.96 4.00
CA SER A 50 -19.05 -10.21 4.40
C SER A 50 -19.51 -11.58 3.92
N SER A 51 -20.07 -12.37 4.83
CA SER A 51 -20.69 -13.66 4.49
C SER A 51 -22.08 -13.51 3.85
N THR A 52 -22.59 -12.28 3.73
CA THR A 52 -23.85 -12.01 3.03
C THR A 52 -23.59 -11.88 1.53
N GLU A 53 -24.26 -12.71 0.73
CA GLU A 53 -24.27 -12.60 -0.73
C GLU A 53 -24.54 -11.15 -1.17
N PRO A 54 -23.71 -10.58 -2.05
CA PRO A 54 -22.72 -11.24 -2.92
C PRO A 54 -21.26 -11.26 -2.40
N GLY A 55 -20.99 -11.10 -1.10
CA GLY A 55 -19.60 -11.12 -0.59
C GLY A 55 -18.72 -10.00 -1.17
N ASP A 56 -19.32 -8.87 -1.48
CA ASP A 56 -18.75 -7.76 -2.26
C ASP A 56 -18.03 -6.69 -1.41
N ARG A 57 -17.85 -6.96 -0.12
CA ARG A 57 -17.31 -5.99 0.82
C ARG A 57 -16.60 -6.63 1.99
N VAL A 58 -15.65 -5.87 2.53
CA VAL A 58 -15.01 -6.18 3.80
C VAL A 58 -16.04 -6.13 4.91
N ASP A 59 -16.03 -7.13 5.78
CA ASP A 59 -16.81 -7.12 7.02
C ASP A 59 -16.05 -6.33 8.08
N LEU A 60 -16.33 -5.04 8.16
CA LEU A 60 -15.69 -4.15 9.13
C LEU A 60 -15.96 -4.56 10.58
N LYS A 61 -17.11 -5.20 10.87
CA LYS A 61 -17.43 -5.64 12.23
C LYS A 61 -16.59 -6.85 12.62
N ALA A 62 -16.36 -7.76 11.67
CA ALA A 62 -15.45 -8.89 11.87
C ALA A 62 -13.98 -8.45 11.95
N LEU A 63 -13.59 -7.44 11.18
CA LEU A 63 -12.22 -6.92 11.15
C LEU A 63 -11.83 -6.13 12.42
N LEU A 64 -12.77 -5.39 13.01
CA LEU A 64 -12.46 -4.45 14.10
C LEU A 64 -11.76 -5.10 15.32
N PRO A 65 -12.24 -6.22 15.90
CA PRO A 65 -11.58 -6.85 17.05
C PRO A 65 -10.14 -7.28 16.75
N ASP A 66 -9.87 -7.61 15.50
CA ASP A 66 -8.58 -8.10 15.03
C ASP A 66 -7.59 -6.95 14.83
N VAL A 67 -8.07 -5.81 14.33
CA VAL A 67 -7.33 -4.54 14.34
C VAL A 67 -7.03 -4.08 15.77
N GLU A 68 -8.01 -4.12 16.68
CA GLU A 68 -7.84 -3.71 18.08
C GLU A 68 -6.80 -4.59 18.81
N ARG A 69 -6.91 -5.92 18.66
CA ARG A 69 -5.96 -6.87 19.25
C ARG A 69 -4.55 -6.65 18.73
N THR A 70 -4.40 -6.47 17.42
CA THR A 70 -3.10 -6.22 16.78
C THR A 70 -2.53 -4.89 17.26
N ALA A 71 -3.34 -3.83 17.32
CA ALA A 71 -2.91 -2.51 17.77
C ALA A 71 -2.45 -2.49 19.24
N GLY A 72 -3.01 -3.37 20.09
CA GLY A 72 -2.55 -3.57 21.46
C GLY A 72 -1.13 -4.11 21.58
N THR A 73 -0.59 -4.68 20.49
CA THR A 73 0.76 -5.25 20.42
C THR A 73 1.69 -4.41 19.53
N ASP A 74 1.27 -4.14 18.29
CA ASP A 74 2.01 -3.33 17.32
C ASP A 74 1.06 -2.52 16.42
N VAL A 75 1.20 -1.19 16.49
CA VAL A 75 0.36 -0.25 15.73
C VAL A 75 0.71 -0.23 14.23
N GLY A 76 1.96 -0.57 13.87
CA GLY A 76 2.38 -0.68 12.46
C GLY A 76 1.62 -1.78 11.73
N HIS A 77 1.62 -2.97 12.29
CA HIS A 77 0.90 -4.13 11.78
C HIS A 77 -0.63 -3.92 11.75
N ALA A 78 -1.19 -3.25 12.76
CA ALA A 78 -2.60 -2.88 12.75
C ALA A 78 -2.94 -1.88 11.61
N ALA A 79 -2.02 -0.95 11.32
CA ALA A 79 -2.15 -0.06 10.16
C ALA A 79 -2.10 -0.85 8.85
N VAL A 80 -1.22 -1.85 8.73
CA VAL A 80 -1.15 -2.75 7.56
C VAL A 80 -2.47 -3.48 7.34
N LEU A 81 -3.08 -4.07 8.38
CA LEU A 81 -4.40 -4.72 8.26
C LEU A 81 -5.45 -3.76 7.72
N THR A 82 -5.46 -2.53 8.22
CA THR A 82 -6.45 -1.52 7.86
C THR A 82 -6.28 -1.06 6.41
N VAL A 83 -5.06 -0.74 5.98
CA VAL A 83 -4.80 -0.29 4.59
C VAL A 83 -4.99 -1.43 3.59
N HIS A 84 -4.62 -2.66 3.95
CA HIS A 84 -4.87 -3.84 3.13
C HIS A 84 -6.36 -4.01 2.87
N HIS A 85 -7.18 -4.00 3.93
CA HIS A 85 -8.62 -4.17 3.77
C HIS A 85 -9.27 -2.99 3.05
N ALA A 86 -8.78 -1.76 3.24
CA ALA A 86 -9.25 -0.61 2.46
C ALA A 86 -8.98 -0.77 0.95
N ALA A 87 -7.81 -1.27 0.57
CA ALA A 87 -7.47 -1.55 -0.83
C ALA A 87 -8.25 -2.76 -1.38
N LEU A 88 -8.33 -3.85 -0.62
CA LEU A 88 -9.15 -5.03 -0.94
C LEU A 88 -10.62 -4.66 -1.16
N GLN A 89 -11.14 -3.76 -0.34
CA GLN A 89 -12.50 -3.25 -0.47
C GLN A 89 -12.76 -2.56 -1.81
N ALA A 90 -11.77 -1.84 -2.37
CA ALA A 90 -11.86 -1.27 -3.70
C ALA A 90 -11.88 -2.35 -4.80
N VAL A 91 -11.06 -3.39 -4.66
CA VAL A 91 -11.04 -4.55 -5.57
C VAL A 91 -12.37 -5.32 -5.52
N LEU A 92 -12.91 -5.57 -4.32
CA LEU A 92 -14.18 -6.28 -4.14
C LEU A 92 -15.38 -5.51 -4.73
N ARG A 93 -15.40 -4.18 -4.63
CA ARG A 93 -16.50 -3.36 -5.16
C ARG A 93 -16.38 -3.07 -6.65
N HIS A 94 -15.16 -2.82 -7.13
CA HIS A 94 -14.95 -2.21 -8.45
C HIS A 94 -14.01 -3.01 -9.35
N GLY A 95 -13.36 -4.05 -8.86
CA GLY A 95 -12.49 -4.89 -9.67
C GLY A 95 -13.26 -5.68 -10.71
N HIS A 96 -12.75 -5.69 -11.94
CA HIS A 96 -13.25 -6.55 -13.02
C HIS A 96 -12.91 -8.03 -12.75
N GLU A 97 -13.57 -8.93 -13.46
CA GLU A 97 -13.40 -10.38 -13.32
C GLU A 97 -11.94 -10.81 -13.39
N GLU A 98 -11.17 -10.27 -14.33
CA GLU A 98 -9.76 -10.63 -14.52
C GLU A 98 -8.88 -10.17 -13.35
N LEU A 99 -9.12 -8.97 -12.78
CA LEU A 99 -8.40 -8.52 -11.59
C LEU A 99 -8.71 -9.42 -10.39
N ARG A 100 -9.99 -9.73 -10.19
CA ARG A 100 -10.43 -10.61 -9.09
C ARG A 100 -9.83 -12.00 -9.24
N ARG A 101 -9.90 -12.60 -10.42
CA ARG A 101 -9.32 -13.91 -10.73
C ARG A 101 -7.82 -13.97 -10.43
N ARG A 102 -7.08 -12.89 -10.69
CA ARG A 102 -5.63 -12.84 -10.44
C ARG A 102 -5.29 -12.63 -8.97
N TYR A 103 -5.99 -11.73 -8.28
CA TYR A 103 -5.53 -11.23 -6.97
C TYR A 103 -6.43 -11.58 -5.80
N LEU A 104 -7.73 -11.80 -5.99
CA LEU A 104 -8.68 -11.86 -4.88
C LEU A 104 -8.35 -13.00 -3.91
N ASP A 105 -8.17 -14.23 -4.41
CA ASP A 105 -7.84 -15.39 -3.56
C ASP A 105 -6.51 -15.20 -2.82
N GLN A 106 -5.54 -14.55 -3.46
CA GLN A 106 -4.24 -14.28 -2.85
C GLN A 106 -4.32 -13.22 -1.76
N LEU A 107 -5.11 -12.16 -1.98
CA LEU A 107 -5.36 -11.10 -1.01
C LEU A 107 -6.11 -11.64 0.21
N LEU A 108 -7.19 -12.41 -0.01
CA LEU A 108 -7.98 -13.00 1.06
C LEU A 108 -7.20 -14.02 1.89
N ALA A 109 -6.26 -14.72 1.26
CA ALA A 109 -5.37 -15.66 1.94
C ALA A 109 -4.16 -14.98 2.60
N GLY A 110 -3.98 -13.66 2.46
CA GLY A 110 -2.79 -12.94 2.95
C GLY A 110 -1.48 -13.32 2.24
N LYS A 111 -1.54 -14.04 1.11
CA LYS A 111 -0.36 -14.45 0.32
C LYS A 111 0.27 -13.27 -0.40
N THR A 112 -0.53 -12.25 -0.70
CA THR A 112 -0.07 -10.94 -1.17
C THR A 112 -0.81 -9.87 -0.39
N LEU A 113 -0.15 -8.74 -0.16
CA LEU A 113 -0.79 -7.56 0.39
C LEU A 113 -1.18 -6.58 -0.72
N ALA A 114 -2.23 -5.79 -0.47
CA ALA A 114 -2.54 -4.60 -1.22
C ALA A 114 -2.20 -3.34 -0.40
N ALA A 115 -1.61 -2.34 -1.05
CA ALA A 115 -1.39 -1.01 -0.48
C ALA A 115 -2.27 0.02 -1.16
N LEU A 116 -2.64 1.07 -0.43
CA LEU A 116 -3.42 2.20 -0.95
C LEU A 116 -2.48 3.41 -1.16
N ALA A 117 -2.16 3.70 -2.41
CA ALA A 117 -1.15 4.66 -2.82
C ALA A 117 -1.78 5.97 -3.31
N ILE A 118 -2.23 6.85 -2.42
CA ILE A 118 -2.95 8.08 -2.80
C ILE A 118 -2.09 9.33 -2.64
N THR A 119 -1.46 9.50 -1.48
CA THR A 119 -0.71 10.70 -1.09
C THR A 119 0.43 11.01 -2.05
N GLU A 120 0.57 12.28 -2.42
CA GLU A 120 1.63 12.79 -3.28
C GLU A 120 2.43 13.88 -2.54
N PRO A 121 3.77 13.89 -2.65
CA PRO A 121 4.61 14.81 -1.88
C PRO A 121 4.37 16.28 -2.23
N GLU A 122 4.01 16.57 -3.48
CA GLU A 122 3.79 17.94 -3.97
C GLU A 122 2.34 18.43 -3.77
N VAL A 123 1.46 17.61 -3.19
CA VAL A 123 0.03 17.91 -3.07
C VAL A 123 -0.33 18.05 -1.59
N SER A 124 -0.47 19.31 -1.14
CA SER A 124 -0.90 19.63 0.22
C SER A 124 -2.42 19.57 0.43
N SER A 125 -3.19 19.29 -0.63
CA SER A 125 -4.64 19.27 -0.62
C SER A 125 -5.18 17.85 -0.44
N SER A 126 -6.27 17.71 0.30
CA SER A 126 -7.07 16.48 0.34
C SER A 126 -7.97 16.30 -0.90
N ASN A 127 -8.00 17.27 -1.83
CA ASN A 127 -8.76 17.18 -3.06
C ASN A 127 -8.01 16.32 -4.09
N PRO A 128 -8.50 15.11 -4.42
CA PRO A 128 -7.83 14.21 -5.34
C PRO A 128 -7.82 14.72 -6.80
N ARG A 129 -8.57 15.78 -7.13
CA ARG A 129 -8.48 16.43 -8.45
C ARG A 129 -7.24 17.32 -8.59
N MET A 130 -6.55 17.62 -7.50
CA MET A 130 -5.32 18.43 -7.47
C MET A 130 -4.06 17.58 -7.51
N LEU A 131 -4.19 16.27 -7.73
CA LEU A 131 -3.04 15.37 -7.86
C LEU A 131 -2.19 15.76 -9.07
N ALA A 132 -0.87 15.72 -8.89
CA ALA A 132 0.14 15.95 -9.92
C ALA A 132 0.32 14.71 -10.81
N SER A 133 -0.05 13.52 -10.32
CA SER A 133 -0.11 12.31 -11.14
C SER A 133 -1.03 12.48 -12.35
N LYS A 134 -0.77 11.68 -13.38
CA LYS A 134 -1.59 11.65 -14.58
C LYS A 134 -1.57 10.26 -15.20
N ALA A 135 -2.70 9.86 -15.75
CA ALA A 135 -2.76 8.80 -16.75
C ALA A 135 -3.14 9.41 -18.10
N THR A 136 -2.31 9.23 -19.12
CA THR A 136 -2.52 9.79 -20.46
C THR A 136 -2.73 8.67 -21.47
N ARG A 137 -3.49 8.95 -22.54
CA ARG A 137 -3.67 8.00 -23.64
C ARG A 137 -2.34 7.68 -24.32
N ASP A 138 -2.16 6.40 -24.63
CA ASP A 138 -1.13 5.85 -25.52
C ASP A 138 -1.81 5.00 -26.60
N ALA A 139 -1.09 4.62 -27.66
CA ALA A 139 -1.62 4.00 -28.87
C ALA A 139 -2.66 2.89 -28.64
N ASP A 140 -2.47 2.05 -27.61
CA ASP A 140 -3.41 0.96 -27.27
C ASP A 140 -3.86 0.99 -25.80
N GLY A 141 -3.86 2.15 -25.13
CA GLY A 141 -4.34 2.22 -23.76
C GLY A 141 -3.99 3.48 -22.99
N TRP A 142 -3.61 3.30 -21.73
CA TRP A 142 -3.26 4.38 -20.81
C TRP A 142 -1.88 4.13 -20.23
N VAL A 143 -1.15 5.21 -20.00
CA VAL A 143 0.17 5.20 -19.37
C VAL A 143 0.12 6.10 -18.15
N LEU A 144 0.61 5.60 -17.02
CA LEU A 144 0.60 6.23 -15.71
C LEU A 144 1.97 6.78 -15.35
N ASP A 145 1.99 8.07 -15.04
CA ASP A 145 3.09 8.75 -14.35
C ASP A 145 2.61 9.29 -13.00
N ALA A 146 3.24 8.85 -11.91
CA ALA A 146 2.89 9.29 -10.57
C ALA A 146 4.06 9.14 -9.60
N THR A 147 4.13 10.03 -8.61
CA THR A 147 5.01 9.86 -7.44
C THR A 147 4.15 9.89 -6.19
N LYS A 148 4.16 8.81 -5.43
CA LYS A 148 3.42 8.64 -4.18
C LYS A 148 4.40 8.60 -3.00
N SER A 149 4.00 9.09 -1.85
CA SER A 149 4.82 9.14 -0.63
C SER A 149 4.04 8.71 0.59
N CYS A 150 4.73 8.28 1.64
CA CYS A 150 4.12 7.83 2.89
C CYS A 150 3.18 6.63 2.70
N ILE A 151 3.51 5.68 1.81
CA ILE A 151 2.62 4.55 1.50
C ILE A 151 2.93 3.38 2.42
N THR A 152 2.07 3.18 3.42
CA THR A 152 2.12 2.06 4.36
C THR A 152 1.99 0.73 3.62
N ALA A 153 2.82 -0.23 4.03
CA ALA A 153 2.93 -1.58 3.47
C ALA A 153 3.46 -1.65 2.02
N ALA A 154 3.87 -0.52 1.41
CA ALA A 154 4.31 -0.51 0.02
C ALA A 154 5.46 -1.48 -0.26
N GLY A 155 6.43 -1.58 0.66
CA GLY A 155 7.55 -2.52 0.53
C GLY A 155 7.16 -4.01 0.62
N TRP A 156 5.94 -4.32 1.07
CA TRP A 156 5.41 -5.68 1.21
C TRP A 156 4.26 -5.98 0.24
N ALA A 157 3.72 -4.96 -0.43
CA ALA A 157 2.53 -5.11 -1.27
C ALA A 157 2.89 -5.69 -2.64
N GLY A 158 2.11 -6.68 -3.08
CA GLY A 158 2.13 -7.17 -4.47
C GLY A 158 1.13 -6.42 -5.36
N LEU A 159 0.15 -5.74 -4.78
CA LEU A 159 -0.84 -4.92 -5.50
C LEU A 159 -0.89 -3.50 -4.94
N LEU A 160 -0.86 -2.52 -5.82
CA LEU A 160 -0.89 -1.09 -5.51
C LEU A 160 -2.19 -0.50 -6.04
N VAL A 161 -3.13 -0.17 -5.14
CA VAL A 161 -4.36 0.53 -5.50
C VAL A 161 -4.10 2.02 -5.39
N THR A 162 -4.29 2.76 -6.48
CA THR A 162 -4.06 4.21 -6.53
C THR A 162 -5.24 4.91 -7.20
N VAL A 163 -5.37 6.21 -6.94
CA VAL A 163 -6.33 7.08 -7.60
C VAL A 163 -5.57 8.21 -8.28
N VAL A 164 -5.85 8.42 -9.56
CA VAL A 164 -5.15 9.38 -10.41
C VAL A 164 -6.09 10.05 -11.43
N PRO A 165 -5.82 11.29 -11.85
CA PRO A 165 -6.52 11.93 -12.96
C PRO A 165 -6.17 11.27 -14.31
N PHE A 166 -7.16 10.80 -15.04
CA PHE A 166 -7.02 10.37 -16.44
C PHE A 166 -7.29 11.55 -17.36
N THR A 167 -6.41 11.82 -18.33
CA THR A 167 -6.61 12.85 -19.36
C THR A 167 -7.53 12.31 -20.45
N VAL A 168 -8.81 12.68 -20.37
CA VAL A 168 -9.87 12.30 -21.31
C VAL A 168 -10.23 13.50 -22.20
N ASP A 169 -11.04 13.27 -23.23
CA ASP A 169 -11.35 14.30 -24.23
C ASP A 169 -12.03 15.55 -23.61
N GLU A 170 -12.83 15.35 -22.55
CA GLU A 170 -13.54 16.42 -21.81
C GLU A 170 -12.74 16.98 -20.61
N GLY A 171 -11.43 16.70 -20.53
CA GLY A 171 -10.54 17.22 -19.48
C GLY A 171 -9.92 16.10 -18.63
N THR A 172 -10.17 16.12 -17.32
CA THR A 172 -9.61 15.10 -16.41
C THR A 172 -10.69 14.35 -15.64
N ALA A 173 -10.54 13.03 -15.58
CA ALA A 173 -11.45 12.11 -14.93
C ALA A 173 -10.72 11.35 -13.81
N LEU A 174 -11.10 11.58 -12.56
CA LEU A 174 -10.49 10.88 -11.43
C LEU A 174 -10.84 9.39 -11.48
N THR A 175 -9.83 8.54 -11.52
CA THR A 175 -10.00 7.10 -11.78
C THR A 175 -9.13 6.29 -10.83
N ALA A 176 -9.70 5.23 -10.27
CA ALA A 176 -8.97 4.28 -9.44
C ALA A 176 -8.39 3.16 -10.32
N VAL A 177 -7.16 2.75 -10.04
CA VAL A 177 -6.48 1.65 -10.74
C VAL A 177 -5.75 0.75 -9.75
N ALA A 178 -5.58 -0.52 -10.10
CA ALA A 178 -4.86 -1.53 -9.34
C ALA A 178 -3.66 -2.03 -10.17
N VAL A 179 -2.46 -1.66 -9.75
CA VAL A 179 -1.21 -1.92 -10.47
C VAL A 179 -0.39 -2.97 -9.72
N ALA A 180 0.18 -3.94 -10.43
CA ALA A 180 1.07 -4.91 -9.80
C ALA A 180 2.35 -4.21 -9.36
N ALA A 181 2.87 -4.54 -8.17
CA ALA A 181 4.08 -3.89 -7.65
C ALA A 181 5.34 -4.17 -8.49
N ASP A 182 5.33 -5.25 -9.27
CA ASP A 182 6.39 -5.66 -10.20
C ASP A 182 6.15 -5.23 -11.65
N SER A 183 5.10 -4.44 -11.92
CA SER A 183 4.84 -3.91 -13.25
C SER A 183 6.03 -3.09 -13.76
N PRO A 184 6.42 -3.23 -15.05
CA PRO A 184 7.45 -2.39 -15.65
C PRO A 184 7.14 -0.90 -15.45
N GLY A 185 8.14 -0.13 -15.00
CA GLY A 185 8.00 1.29 -14.67
C GLY A 185 7.59 1.58 -13.22
N VAL A 186 7.27 0.56 -12.41
CA VAL A 186 7.05 0.72 -10.97
C VAL A 186 8.39 0.63 -10.23
N THR A 187 8.64 1.59 -9.34
CA THR A 187 9.77 1.56 -8.41
C THR A 187 9.27 1.89 -7.01
N ILE A 188 9.46 0.96 -6.07
CA ILE A 188 9.23 1.21 -4.65
C ILE A 188 10.55 1.69 -4.04
N ALA A 189 10.53 2.87 -3.42
CA ALA A 189 11.69 3.43 -2.76
C ALA A 189 12.02 2.64 -1.47
N PRO A 190 13.26 2.74 -0.96
CA PRO A 190 13.57 2.27 0.38
C PRO A 190 12.60 2.85 1.43
N ARG A 191 12.45 2.16 2.56
CA ARG A 191 11.64 2.63 3.68
C ARG A 191 12.02 4.06 4.08
N GLU A 192 11.01 4.88 4.30
CA GLU A 192 11.15 6.21 4.87
C GLU A 192 11.57 6.11 6.34
N ASP A 193 12.32 7.09 6.83
CA ASP A 193 12.66 7.18 8.26
C ASP A 193 11.56 7.94 9.01
N THR A 194 10.55 7.18 9.45
CA THR A 194 9.39 7.70 10.14
C THR A 194 9.57 7.71 11.66
N ILE A 195 8.95 8.69 12.32
CA ILE A 195 8.91 8.79 13.79
C ILE A 195 8.10 7.68 14.47
N GLY A 196 7.26 6.96 13.71
CA GLY A 196 6.40 5.86 14.17
C GLY A 196 6.15 4.85 13.04
N LEU A 197 5.37 3.79 13.28
CA LEU A 197 5.14 2.68 12.33
C LEU A 197 6.45 2.01 11.87
N ARG A 198 7.48 1.98 12.73
CA ARG A 198 8.84 1.54 12.35
C ARG A 198 8.95 0.03 12.07
N SER A 199 7.96 -0.73 12.53
CA SER A 199 7.80 -2.18 12.34
C SER A 199 7.34 -2.56 10.94
N VAL A 200 6.92 -1.60 10.11
CA VAL A 200 6.38 -1.85 8.76
C VAL A 200 7.01 -0.90 7.74
N PRO A 201 7.12 -1.29 6.46
CA PRO A 201 7.65 -0.43 5.43
C PRO A 201 6.63 0.65 5.06
N VAL A 202 6.98 1.90 5.33
CA VAL A 202 6.36 3.08 4.73
C VAL A 202 7.30 3.55 3.63
N CYS A 203 6.86 3.51 2.38
CA CYS A 203 7.74 3.83 1.25
C CYS A 203 7.12 4.86 0.31
N GLY A 204 7.99 5.55 -0.43
CA GLY A 204 7.60 6.21 -1.67
C GLY A 204 7.45 5.22 -2.82
N ILE A 205 6.63 5.58 -3.82
CA ILE A 205 6.42 4.80 -5.03
C ILE A 205 6.51 5.73 -6.23
N ARG A 206 7.29 5.34 -7.24
CA ARG A 206 7.32 6.00 -8.55
C ARG A 206 6.71 5.09 -9.59
N PHE A 207 5.74 5.62 -10.32
CA PHE A 207 5.20 5.06 -11.55
C PHE A 207 5.76 5.91 -12.68
N ASP A 208 6.56 5.31 -13.54
CA ASP A 208 7.26 5.95 -14.66
C ASP A 208 6.87 5.23 -15.95
N GLY A 209 5.94 5.83 -16.69
CA GLY A 209 5.46 5.23 -17.93
C GLY A 209 4.75 3.88 -17.76
N VAL A 210 4.05 3.64 -16.65
CA VAL A 210 3.43 2.34 -16.37
C VAL A 210 2.19 2.13 -17.23
N ARG A 211 2.17 1.08 -18.07
CA ARG A 211 0.98 0.74 -18.86
C ARG A 211 -0.14 0.23 -17.97
N ILE A 212 -1.34 0.80 -18.15
CA ILE A 212 -2.56 0.38 -17.46
C ILE A 212 -3.40 -0.44 -18.44
N GLU A 213 -3.55 -1.72 -18.13
CA GLU A 213 -4.45 -2.62 -18.84
C GLU A 213 -5.92 -2.36 -18.44
N PRO A 214 -6.91 -2.64 -19.30
CA PRO A 214 -8.32 -2.41 -18.99
C PRO A 214 -8.80 -3.08 -17.70
N TRP A 215 -8.29 -4.28 -17.38
CA TRP A 215 -8.65 -5.01 -16.17
C TRP A 215 -8.09 -4.36 -14.89
N GLN A 216 -7.08 -3.49 -15.01
CA GLN A 216 -6.49 -2.76 -13.88
C GLN A 216 -7.30 -1.53 -13.50
N ILE A 217 -8.23 -1.08 -14.34
CA ILE A 217 -9.12 0.03 -14.02
C ILE A 217 -10.20 -0.47 -13.08
N LEU A 218 -10.36 0.19 -11.93
CA LEU A 218 -11.39 -0.14 -10.96
C LEU A 218 -12.69 0.61 -11.32
N GLY A 219 -13.71 -0.13 -11.74
CA GLY A 219 -14.96 0.41 -12.22
C GLY A 219 -14.81 1.02 -13.62
N GLU A 220 -15.37 2.22 -13.79
CA GLU A 220 -15.29 2.99 -15.03
C GLU A 220 -14.34 4.19 -14.89
N ILE A 221 -13.80 4.67 -16.00
CA ILE A 221 -13.00 5.90 -16.02
C ILE A 221 -13.89 7.06 -15.54
N GLY A 222 -13.38 7.85 -14.59
CA GLY A 222 -14.16 8.90 -13.90
C GLY A 222 -14.99 8.40 -12.71
N GLY A 223 -15.08 7.08 -12.50
CA GLY A 223 -15.71 6.45 -11.35
C GLY A 223 -14.85 6.45 -10.07
N GLY A 224 -13.64 7.03 -10.11
CA GLY A 224 -12.66 6.99 -9.02
C GLY A 224 -13.02 7.78 -7.76
N SER A 225 -14.21 8.37 -7.68
CA SER A 225 -14.75 8.83 -6.40
C SER A 225 -15.03 7.60 -5.52
N MET A 226 -14.09 7.25 -4.64
CA MET A 226 -14.29 6.22 -3.62
C MET A 226 -15.45 6.55 -2.65
N SER A 227 -15.99 7.78 -2.72
CA SER A 227 -17.30 8.12 -2.19
C SER A 227 -18.38 7.77 -3.21
N SER A 228 -19.09 6.67 -2.95
CA SER A 228 -20.37 6.40 -3.57
C SER A 228 -21.40 7.44 -3.09
N ALA A 229 -21.42 8.60 -3.73
CA ALA A 229 -22.53 9.54 -3.66
C ALA A 229 -22.88 9.96 -5.09
N LYS A 230 -23.69 9.12 -5.74
CA LYS A 230 -24.65 9.65 -6.71
C LYS A 230 -25.74 10.32 -5.88
N ASP A 231 -25.50 11.55 -5.46
CA ASP A 231 -26.58 12.40 -4.96
C ASP A 231 -27.28 12.99 -6.19
N SER A 232 -28.37 12.34 -6.55
CA SER A 232 -29.47 12.92 -7.33
C SER A 232 -30.35 13.77 -6.42
#